data_AF-A0A379JZX6-F1
#
_entry.id   AF-A0A379JZX6-F1
#
_cell.length_a   1.000
_cell.length_b   1.000
_cell.length_c   1.000
_cell.angle_alpha   90.00
_cell.angle_beta   90.00
_cell.angle_gamma   90.00
#
_symmetry.space_group_name_H-M   'P 1'
#
loop_
_entity.id
_entity.type
_entity.pdbx_description
1 polymer ?
#
loop_
_entity_poly.entity_id
_entity_poly.type
_entity_poly.pdbx_seq_one_letter_code
_entity_poly.pdbx_strand_id
1 'polypeptide(L)' 'MTMRFTLNLDLNANDLDALRTLVDHPKAVAAAATPHDPREQARIIDVLAEIKSQITITNYEVRE' A
#
# COMPACT_ATOMS: atom_id res chain seq x y z
N MET A 1 10.38 -8.02 16.29
CA MET A 1 8.99 -8.17 16.72
C MET A 1 8.12 -7.99 15.49
N THR A 2 7.19 -8.91 15.24
CA THR A 2 6.30 -8.86 14.06
C THR A 2 4.88 -8.70 14.54
N MET A 3 4.15 -7.73 13.98
CA MET A 3 2.74 -7.49 14.26
C MET A 3 1.95 -7.76 12.98
N ARG A 4 0.78 -8.38 13.12
CA ARG A 4 -0.19 -8.54 12.02
C ARG A 4 -1.42 -7.70 12.35
N PHE A 5 -1.87 -6.90 11.40
CA PHE A 5 -3.13 -6.17 11.47
C PHE A 5 -3.86 -6.29 10.14
N THR A 6 -5.18 -6.04 10.16
CA THR A 6 -6.03 -6.05 8.96
C THR A 6 -6.45 -4.62 8.66
N LEU A 7 -6.29 -4.19 7.42
CA LEU A 7 -6.73 -2.89 6.91
C LEU A 7 -7.96 -3.11 6.03
N ASN A 8 -9.10 -2.56 6.44
CA ASN A 8 -10.31 -2.52 5.60
C ASN A 8 -10.45 -1.10 5.06
N LEU A 9 -10.48 -0.95 3.73
CA LEU A 9 -10.61 0.34 3.05
C LEU A 9 -11.84 0.32 2.15
N ASP A 10 -12.70 1.33 2.28
CA ASP A 10 -13.79 1.60 1.34
C ASP A 10 -13.30 2.64 0.33
N LEU A 11 -12.84 2.16 -0.83
CA LEU A 11 -12.27 3.00 -1.88
C LEU A 11 -13.20 3.07 -3.09
N ASN A 12 -13.34 4.24 -3.68
CA ASN A 12 -13.88 4.33 -5.04
C ASN A 12 -12.80 3.96 -6.07
N ALA A 13 -13.16 3.93 -7.35
CA ALA A 13 -12.24 3.54 -8.43
C ALA A 13 -10.98 4.44 -8.51
N ASN A 14 -11.12 5.75 -8.34
CA ASN A 14 -9.99 6.69 -8.40
C ASN A 14 -9.03 6.47 -7.22
N ASP A 15 -9.57 6.24 -6.03
CA ASP A 15 -8.77 6.00 -4.84
C ASP A 15 -8.08 4.62 -4.88
N LEU A 16 -8.74 3.62 -5.48
CA LEU A 16 -8.14 2.31 -5.73
C LEU A 16 -6.96 2.42 -6.71
N ASP A 17 -7.10 3.20 -7.78
CA ASP A 17 -6.02 3.44 -8.74
C ASP A 17 -4.87 4.26 -8.13
N ALA A 18 -5.18 5.21 -7.26
CA ALA A 18 -4.18 5.92 -6.46
C ALA A 18 -3.41 4.98 -5.53
N LEU A 19 -4.11 4.07 -4.83
CA LEU A 19 -3.49 3.05 -3.98
C LEU A 19 -2.59 2.12 -4.81
N ARG A 20 -3.04 1.66 -5.98
CA ARG A 20 -2.23 0.84 -6.90
C ARG A 20 -0.95 1.57 -7.31
N THR A 21 -1.07 2.83 -7.73
CA THR A 21 0.09 3.66 -8.11
C THR A 21 1.09 3.78 -6.96
N LEU A 22 0.62 4.00 -5.73
CA LEU A 22 1.46 4.09 -4.54
C LEU A 22 2.27 2.80 -4.31
N VAL A 23 1.60 1.64 -4.33
CA VAL A 23 2.24 0.35 -4.03
C VAL A 23 3.05 -0.21 -5.20
N ASP A 24 2.80 0.24 -6.43
CA ASP A 24 3.59 -0.11 -7.62
C ASP A 24 4.93 0.63 -7.71
N HIS A 25 5.05 1.79 -7.04
CA HIS A 25 6.25 2.61 -7.04
C HIS A 25 6.88 2.81 -5.64
N PRO A 26 7.15 1.74 -4.88
CA PRO A 26 7.53 1.85 -3.47
C PRO A 26 8.86 2.59 -3.25
N LYS A 27 9.80 2.47 -4.19
CA LYS A 27 11.09 3.18 -4.12
C LYS A 27 10.92 4.70 -4.24
N ALA A 28 10.01 5.15 -5.10
CA ALA A 28 9.73 6.58 -5.27
C ALA A 28 9.07 7.14 -4.02
N VAL A 29 8.12 6.40 -3.44
CA VAL A 29 7.46 6.77 -2.18
C VAL A 29 8.45 6.84 -1.02
N ALA A 30 9.31 5.82 -0.88
CA ALA A 30 10.33 5.79 0.17
C ALA A 30 11.34 6.95 0.06
N ALA A 31 11.83 7.22 -1.16
CA ALA A 31 12.74 8.33 -1.42
C ALA A 31 12.10 9.70 -1.13
N ALA A 32 10.81 9.87 -1.42
CA ALA A 32 10.08 11.09 -1.10
C ALA A 32 9.83 11.26 0.40
N ALA A 33 9.48 10.17 1.10
CA ALA A 33 9.16 10.21 2.52
C ALA A 33 10.39 10.39 3.42
N THR A 34 11.51 9.75 3.05
CA THR A 34 12.71 9.64 3.91
C THR A 34 14.00 9.78 3.10
N PRO A 35 14.26 10.94 2.47
CA PRO A 35 15.34 11.09 1.48
C PRO A 35 16.75 10.82 2.01
N HIS A 36 16.97 10.95 3.32
CA HIS A 36 18.29 10.83 3.94
C HIS A 36 18.46 9.63 4.87
N ASP A 37 17.46 8.73 4.95
CA ASP A 37 17.52 7.53 5.78
C ASP A 37 17.33 6.26 4.94
N PRO A 38 18.42 5.65 4.43
CA PRO A 38 18.34 4.43 3.63
C PRO A 38 17.70 3.26 4.39
N ARG A 39 17.80 3.23 5.72
CA ARG A 39 17.22 2.16 6.54
C ARG A 39 15.73 2.32 6.65
N GLU A 40 15.25 3.55 6.84
CA GLU A 40 13.81 3.82 6.83
C GLU A 40 13.22 3.67 5.42
N GLN A 41 13.95 4.04 4.37
CA GLN A 41 13.54 3.76 3.00
C GLN A 41 13.31 2.26 2.76
N ALA A 42 14.23 1.40 3.20
CA ALA A 42 14.08 -0.04 3.07
C ALA A 42 12.82 -0.54 3.80
N ARG A 43 12.56 -0.04 5.02
CA ARG A 43 11.34 -0.38 5.77
C ARG A 43 10.06 0.03 5.05
N ILE A 44 10.02 1.24 4.49
CA ILE A 44 8.86 1.73 3.72
C ILE A 44 8.64 0.85 2.49
N ILE A 45 9.71 0.49 1.76
CA ILE A 45 9.62 -0.40 0.60
C ILE A 45 9.04 -1.75 1.00
N ASP A 46 9.52 -2.35 2.10
CA ASP A 46 9.05 -3.64 2.59
C ASP A 46 7.56 -3.58 2.98
N VAL A 47 7.13 -2.50 3.67
CA VAL A 47 5.72 -2.31 4.04
C VAL A 47 4.83 -2.16 2.82
N LEU A 48 5.23 -1.37 1.83
CA LEU A 48 4.44 -1.19 0.60
C LEU A 48 4.38 -2.47 -0.24
N ALA A 49 5.45 -3.27 -0.26
CA ALA A 49 5.46 -4.58 -0.89
C ALA A 49 4.50 -5.56 -0.18
N GLU A 50 4.45 -5.54 1.15
CA GLU A 50 3.49 -6.33 1.93
C GLU A 50 2.05 -5.86 1.69
N ILE A 51 1.78 -4.55 1.68
CA ILE A 51 0.44 -4.05 1.33
C ILE A 51 0.05 -4.54 -0.07
N LYS A 52 0.96 -4.44 -1.05
CA LYS A 52 0.72 -4.93 -2.41
C LYS A 52 0.37 -6.42 -2.45
N SER A 53 1.06 -7.25 -1.67
CA SER A 53 0.82 -8.69 -1.63
C SER A 53 -0.53 -9.05 -0.99
N GLN A 54 -1.05 -8.19 -0.10
CA GLN A 54 -2.28 -8.39 0.65
C GLN A 54 -3.52 -7.74 0.00
N ILE A 55 -3.36 -6.84 -0.99
CA ILE A 55 -4.50 -6.24 -1.70
C ILE A 55 -5.31 -7.34 -2.38
N THR A 56 -6.42 -7.70 -1.74
CA THR A 56 -7.42 -8.63 -2.25
C THR A 56 -8.65 -7.82 -2.59
N ILE A 57 -8.90 -7.63 -3.88
CA ILE A 57 -10.05 -6.84 -4.34
C ILE A 57 -11.29 -7.72 -4.25
N THR A 58 -12.15 -7.45 -3.27
CA THR A 58 -13.47 -8.05 -3.19
C THR A 58 -14.47 -7.06 -3.75
N ASN A 59 -15.03 -7.36 -4.93
CA ASN A 59 -16.10 -6.55 -5.49
C ASN A 59 -17.37 -6.86 -4.71
N TYR A 60 -17.91 -5.86 -4.01
CA TYR A 60 -19.26 -5.95 -3.47
C TYR A 60 -20.24 -5.68 -4.62
N GLU A 61 -20.82 -6.74 -5.20
CA GLU A 61 -22.00 -6.60 -6.05
C GLU A 61 -23.16 -6.11 -5.18
N VAL A 62 -23.62 -4.89 -5.41
CA VAL A 62 -24.86 -4.41 -4.82
C VAL A 62 -25.98 -5.23 -5.44
N ARG A 63 -26.56 -6.16 -4.67
CA ARG A 63 -27.79 -6.84 -5.06
C ARG A 63 -28.95 -5.88 -4.82
N GLU A 64 -29.59 -5.45 -5.90
CA GLU A 64 -30.88 -4.74 -5.89
C GLU A 64 -32.03 -5.65 -5.42
#